data_AF-A0A1F2RBS9-F1
#
_entry.id   AF-A0A1F2RBS9-F1
#
_cell.length_a   1.000
_cell.length_b   1.000
_cell.length_c   1.000
_cell.angle_alpha   90.00
_cell.angle_beta   90.00
_cell.angle_gamma   90.00
#
_symmetry.space_group_name_H-M   'P 1'
#
loop_
_entity.id
_entity.type
_entity.pdbx_description
1 polymer ?
#
loop_
_entity_poly.entity_id
_entity_poly.type
_entity_poly.pdbx_seq_one_letter_code
_entity_poly.pdbx_strand_id
1 'polypeptide(L)'
;MTGHLSERTRFAIVMAFAIAMAWVEAASVFYIRALVDRIEPYQADPLPLETMNGALGHVELWREAATLVMIATLGVLAGRTWRRRAGYAALAFGAWDIFYYVFLRLISGWPRTLLDWDILFLLPLPWWGPVLAPVSIALVMILWGTLATQSGDGADNATSAPGARWTWALACVGIVLALAVFTIDTWRALLDGRDAVLQVLPATFNWPLFWVALLLMASPVLHQVAFLPTKKSVFRRL
;
A
#
# COMPACT_ATOMS: atom_id res chain seq x y z
N MET A 1 19.80 -14.95 28.67
CA MET A 1 18.51 -15.32 28.07
C MET A 1 17.98 -14.14 27.28
N THR A 2 18.37 -13.97 26.01
CA THR A 2 17.72 -12.99 25.13
C THR A 2 16.41 -13.60 24.64
N GLY A 3 15.33 -13.38 25.40
CA GLY A 3 14.00 -13.87 25.04
C GLY A 3 13.58 -13.30 23.69
N HIS A 4 13.72 -14.08 22.63
CA HIS A 4 13.27 -13.67 21.31
C HIS A 4 11.73 -13.69 21.28
N LEU A 5 11.11 -12.55 21.00
CA LEU A 5 9.67 -12.45 20.77
C LEU A 5 9.25 -13.47 19.71
N SER A 6 8.15 -14.18 19.98
CA SER A 6 7.53 -15.09 19.01
C SER A 6 7.09 -14.32 17.76
N GLU A 7 7.05 -14.98 16.60
CA GLU A 7 6.62 -14.35 15.34
C GLU A 7 5.17 -13.84 15.42
N ARG A 8 4.30 -14.52 16.17
CA ARG A 8 2.93 -14.06 16.42
C ARG A 8 2.89 -12.76 17.22
N THR A 9 3.73 -12.67 18.25
CA THR A 9 3.85 -11.45 19.06
C THR A 9 4.39 -10.29 18.22
N ARG A 10 5.41 -10.52 17.39
CA ARG A 10 5.94 -9.49 16.48
C ARG A 10 4.90 -9.02 15.48
N PHE A 11 4.17 -9.96 14.87
CA PHE A 11 3.06 -9.66 13.98
C PHE A 11 2.04 -8.73 14.64
N ALA A 12 1.59 -9.08 15.86
CA ALA A 12 0.64 -8.25 16.60
C ALA A 12 1.19 -6.85 16.90
N ILE A 13 2.48 -6.75 17.27
CA ILE A 13 3.13 -5.45 17.52
C ILE A 13 3.22 -4.61 16.24
N VAL A 14 3.63 -5.21 15.11
CA VAL A 14 3.72 -4.51 13.82
C VAL A 14 2.35 -4.04 13.37
N MET A 15 1.31 -4.86 13.51
CA MET A 15 -0.07 -4.47 13.22
C MET A 15 -0.54 -3.32 14.10
N ALA A 16 -0.32 -3.41 15.43
CA ALA A 16 -0.69 -2.35 16.36
C ALA A 16 0.04 -1.04 16.03
N PHE A 17 1.33 -1.09 15.71
CA PHE A 17 2.11 0.06 15.28
C PHE A 17 1.55 0.66 13.99
N ALA A 18 1.32 -0.14 12.95
CA ALA A 18 0.83 0.32 11.66
C ALA A 18 -0.55 0.98 11.78
N ILE A 19 -1.44 0.42 12.60
CA ILE A 19 -2.76 0.99 12.90
C ILE A 19 -2.61 2.33 13.63
N ALA A 20 -1.79 2.40 14.69
CA ALA A 20 -1.57 3.66 15.40
C ALA A 20 -0.95 4.75 14.50
N MET A 21 0.02 4.36 13.66
CA MET A 21 0.64 5.23 12.66
C MET A 21 -0.40 5.74 11.64
N ALA A 22 -1.34 4.90 11.21
CA ALA A 22 -2.41 5.29 10.29
C ALA A 22 -3.33 6.35 10.89
N TRP A 23 -3.59 6.31 12.20
CA TRP A 23 -4.36 7.36 12.87
C TRP A 23 -3.63 8.69 12.83
N VAL A 24 -2.32 8.70 13.09
CA VAL A 24 -1.50 9.92 13.04
C VAL A 24 -1.49 10.50 11.63
N GLU A 25 -1.37 9.66 10.61
CA GLU A 25 -1.42 10.12 9.21
C GLU A 25 -2.80 10.64 8.82
N ALA A 26 -3.88 9.94 9.18
CA ALA A 26 -5.25 10.41 8.92
C ALA A 26 -5.53 11.76 9.60
N ALA A 27 -5.09 11.94 10.85
CA ALA A 27 -5.22 13.21 11.55
C ALA A 27 -4.40 14.33 10.87
N SER A 28 -3.16 14.03 10.46
CA SER A 28 -2.29 14.99 9.78
C SER A 28 -2.88 15.44 8.43
N VAL A 29 -3.35 14.50 7.62
CA VAL A 29 -4.03 14.79 6.35
C VAL A 29 -5.31 15.57 6.57
N PHE A 30 -6.11 15.21 7.58
CA PHE A 30 -7.31 15.96 7.93
C PHE A 30 -6.99 17.43 8.27
N TYR A 31 -5.99 17.69 9.11
CA TYR A 31 -5.62 19.06 9.45
C TYR A 31 -5.16 19.85 8.22
N ILE A 32 -4.33 19.26 7.35
CA ILE A 32 -3.88 19.90 6.12
C ILE A 32 -5.08 20.22 5.23
N ARG A 33 -5.96 19.25 4.98
CA ARG A 33 -7.17 19.42 4.15
C ARG A 33 -8.14 20.45 4.73
N ALA A 34 -8.27 20.51 6.05
CA ALA A 34 -9.11 21.51 6.71
C ALA A 34 -8.52 22.93 6.58
N LEU A 35 -7.20 23.09 6.62
CA LEU A 35 -6.54 24.39 6.46
C LEU A 35 -6.70 24.99 5.06
N VAL A 36 -6.89 24.15 4.04
CA VAL A 36 -7.01 24.57 2.64
C VAL A 36 -8.43 24.47 2.09
N ASP A 37 -9.41 24.15 2.94
CA ASP A 37 -10.81 23.91 2.56
C ASP A 37 -10.96 22.82 1.46
N ARG A 38 -10.18 21.74 1.60
CA ARG A 38 -10.19 20.55 0.71
C ARG A 38 -10.40 19.25 1.48
N ILE A 39 -11.36 19.24 2.41
CA ILE A 39 -11.75 18.03 3.16
C ILE A 39 -12.15 16.91 2.19
N GLU A 40 -12.91 17.25 1.14
CA GLU A 40 -13.20 16.36 0.02
C GLU A 40 -12.08 16.49 -1.03
N PRO A 41 -11.31 15.44 -1.31
CA PRO A 41 -10.15 15.52 -2.21
C PRO A 41 -10.56 15.65 -3.68
N TYR A 42 -11.68 15.03 -4.08
CA TYR A 42 -12.16 15.05 -5.45
C TYR A 42 -13.17 16.17 -5.69
N GLN A 43 -12.66 17.36 -6.00
CA GLN A 43 -13.45 18.55 -6.30
C GLN A 43 -12.71 19.45 -7.30
N ALA A 44 -13.36 20.52 -7.76
CA ALA A 44 -12.70 21.55 -8.57
C ALA A 44 -11.56 22.20 -7.76
N ASP A 45 -10.44 22.48 -8.42
CA ASP A 45 -9.21 22.96 -7.77
C ASP A 45 -8.74 22.03 -6.63
N PRO A 46 -8.42 20.75 -6.94
CA PRO A 46 -8.16 19.73 -5.91
C PRO A 46 -6.89 20.02 -5.08
N LEU A 47 -5.88 20.63 -5.71
CA LEU A 47 -4.62 21.02 -5.07
C LEU A 47 -4.40 22.53 -5.30
N PRO A 48 -4.88 23.41 -4.39
CA PRO A 48 -4.81 24.86 -4.57
C PRO A 48 -3.40 25.35 -4.84
N LEU A 49 -3.18 25.97 -6.01
CA LEU A 49 -1.85 26.36 -6.49
C LEU A 49 -1.09 27.22 -5.49
N GLU A 50 -1.75 28.23 -4.91
CA GLU A 50 -1.12 29.13 -3.94
C GLU A 50 -0.59 28.40 -2.71
N THR A 51 -1.29 27.35 -2.29
CA THR A 51 -0.91 26.58 -1.11
C THR A 51 0.14 25.49 -1.43
N MET A 52 -0.03 24.81 -2.57
CA MET A 52 0.81 23.70 -2.99
C MET A 52 2.14 24.15 -3.61
N ASN A 53 2.21 25.39 -4.08
CA ASN A 53 3.45 26.04 -4.49
C ASN A 53 4.23 26.62 -3.29
N GLY A 54 3.60 26.66 -2.11
CA GLY A 54 4.19 27.16 -0.87
C GLY A 54 4.83 26.07 0.00
N ALA A 55 5.02 26.41 1.28
CA ALA A 55 5.61 25.52 2.27
C ALA A 55 4.77 24.27 2.54
N LEU A 56 3.43 24.37 2.42
CA LEU A 56 2.53 23.26 2.75
C LEU A 56 2.71 22.07 1.80
N GLY A 57 2.81 22.31 0.49
CA GLY A 57 3.05 21.24 -0.49
C GLY A 57 4.39 20.52 -0.27
N HIS A 58 5.44 21.25 0.14
CA HIS A 58 6.72 20.63 0.49
C HIS A 58 6.63 19.78 1.76
N VAL A 59 5.91 20.26 2.78
CA VAL A 59 5.68 19.49 4.02
C VAL A 59 4.91 18.21 3.72
N GLU A 60 3.91 18.27 2.85
CA GLU A 60 3.12 17.09 2.46
C GLU A 60 3.98 16.04 1.73
N LEU A 61 4.82 16.48 0.80
CA LEU A 61 5.75 15.60 0.09
C LEU A 61 6.72 14.89 1.04
N TRP A 62 7.29 15.64 2.00
CA TRP A 62 8.21 15.07 2.98
C TRP A 62 7.51 14.19 4.02
N ARG A 63 6.25 14.47 4.36
CA ARG A 63 5.42 13.61 5.23
C ARG A 63 5.19 12.25 4.58
N GLU A 64 4.84 12.21 3.30
CA GLU A 64 4.69 10.95 2.57
C GLU A 64 6.00 10.18 2.45
N ALA A 65 7.10 10.87 2.12
CA ALA A 65 8.43 10.26 2.10
C ALA A 65 8.80 9.66 3.47
N ALA A 66 8.51 10.39 4.56
CA ALA A 66 8.75 9.92 5.92
C ALA A 66 7.91 8.68 6.24
N THR A 67 6.65 8.63 5.82
CA THR A 67 5.78 7.44 5.99
C THR A 67 6.39 6.20 5.33
N LEU A 68 6.88 6.34 4.09
CA LEU A 68 7.53 5.24 3.37
C LEU A 68 8.81 4.77 4.09
N VAL A 69 9.61 5.71 4.61
CA VAL A 69 10.80 5.40 5.41
C VAL A 69 10.43 4.68 6.71
N MET A 70 9.39 5.11 7.41
CA MET A 70 8.91 4.47 8.63
C MET A 70 8.48 3.01 8.37
N ILE A 71 7.72 2.77 7.31
CA ILE A 71 7.28 1.42 6.91
C ILE A 71 8.48 0.53 6.56
N ALA A 72 9.41 1.05 5.75
CA ALA A 72 10.59 0.31 5.32
C ALA A 72 11.48 -0.06 6.52
N THR A 73 11.74 0.89 7.42
CA THR A 73 12.56 0.68 8.62
C THR A 73 11.87 -0.27 9.61
N LEU A 74 10.56 -0.16 9.81
CA LEU A 74 9.80 -1.10 10.65
C LEU A 74 9.93 -2.54 10.14
N GLY A 75 9.81 -2.75 8.82
CA GLY A 75 10.04 -4.06 8.21
C GLY A 75 11.46 -4.59 8.46
N VAL A 76 12.47 -3.74 8.25
CA VAL A 76 13.89 -4.09 8.49
C VAL A 76 14.14 -4.48 9.95
N LEU A 77 13.54 -3.76 10.91
CA LEU A 77 13.68 -4.01 12.35
C LEU A 77 12.93 -5.28 12.80
N ALA A 78 11.74 -5.53 12.28
CA ALA A 78 10.92 -6.67 12.70
C ALA A 78 11.43 -8.01 12.13
N GLY A 79 11.92 -8.00 10.89
CA GLY A 79 12.31 -9.19 10.15
C GLY A 79 13.78 -9.60 10.35
N ARG A 80 14.01 -10.91 10.50
CA ARG A 80 15.37 -11.48 10.65
C ARG A 80 16.02 -11.85 9.31
N THR A 81 15.22 -12.19 8.31
CA THR A 81 15.66 -12.50 6.93
C THR A 81 15.10 -11.46 5.97
N TRP A 82 15.70 -11.31 4.79
CA TRP A 82 15.21 -10.36 3.77
C TRP A 82 13.73 -10.55 3.45
N ARG A 83 13.29 -11.81 3.31
CA ARG A 83 11.89 -12.16 3.08
C ARG A 83 10.98 -11.73 4.22
N ARG A 84 11.34 -12.00 5.48
CA ARG A 84 10.54 -11.57 6.64
C ARG A 84 10.53 -10.04 6.79
N ARG A 85 11.63 -9.37 6.45
CA ARG A 85 11.70 -7.89 6.46
C ARG A 85 10.74 -7.28 5.46
N ALA A 86 10.79 -7.76 4.21
CA ALA A 86 9.83 -7.36 3.19
C ALA A 86 8.40 -7.73 3.58
N GLY A 87 8.19 -8.92 4.16
CA GLY A 87 6.88 -9.36 4.65
C GLY A 87 6.28 -8.45 5.73
N TYR A 88 7.08 -8.06 6.73
CA TYR A 88 6.64 -7.12 7.76
C TYR A 88 6.42 -5.71 7.21
N ALA A 89 7.25 -5.24 6.26
CA ALA A 89 7.02 -3.97 5.57
C ALA A 89 5.69 -4.00 4.78
N ALA A 90 5.42 -5.08 4.04
CA ALA A 90 4.18 -5.23 3.27
C ALA A 90 2.95 -5.32 4.19
N LEU A 91 3.06 -6.03 5.31
CA LEU A 91 2.03 -6.10 6.33
C LEU A 91 1.74 -4.72 6.92
N ALA A 92 2.79 -3.98 7.31
CA ALA A 92 2.66 -2.64 7.86
C ALA A 92 2.06 -1.66 6.85
N PHE A 93 2.51 -1.68 5.60
CA PHE A 93 1.97 -0.83 4.53
C PHE A 93 0.48 -1.11 4.30
N GLY A 94 0.09 -2.38 4.11
CA GLY A 94 -1.29 -2.71 3.84
C GLY A 94 -2.22 -2.44 5.03
N ALA A 95 -1.75 -2.70 6.25
CA ALA A 95 -2.52 -2.34 7.45
C ALA A 95 -2.67 -0.81 7.58
N TRP A 96 -1.58 -0.07 7.39
CA TRP A 96 -1.60 1.38 7.42
C TRP A 96 -2.57 1.97 6.41
N ASP A 97 -2.52 1.50 5.16
CA ASP A 97 -3.35 2.02 4.06
C ASP A 97 -4.85 1.81 4.31
N ILE A 98 -5.25 0.60 4.75
CA ILE A 98 -6.66 0.32 5.06
C ILE A 98 -7.13 1.16 6.26
N PHE A 99 -6.36 1.17 7.35
CA PHE A 99 -6.77 1.88 8.56
C PHE A 99 -6.70 3.39 8.40
N TYR A 100 -5.86 3.90 7.51
CA TYR A 100 -5.84 5.31 7.12
C TYR A 100 -7.23 5.74 6.62
N TYR A 101 -7.83 4.99 5.68
CA TYR A 101 -9.18 5.29 5.20
C TYR A 101 -10.27 5.06 6.26
N VAL A 102 -10.12 4.06 7.13
CA VAL A 102 -11.05 3.85 8.25
C VAL A 102 -11.07 5.08 9.15
N PHE A 103 -9.90 5.57 9.56
CA PHE A 103 -9.80 6.72 10.45
C PHE A 103 -10.15 8.04 9.77
N LEU A 104 -9.76 8.21 8.51
CA LEU A 104 -10.18 9.35 7.71
C LEU A 104 -11.72 9.43 7.67
N ARG A 105 -12.39 8.29 7.46
CA ARG A 105 -13.86 8.25 7.46
C ARG A 105 -14.46 8.59 8.82
N LEU A 106 -13.83 8.18 9.92
CA LEU A 106 -14.28 8.54 11.26
C LEU A 106 -14.10 10.03 11.56
N ILE A 107 -13.03 10.65 11.07
CA ILE A 107 -12.68 12.05 11.38
C ILE A 107 -13.45 13.03 10.47
N SER A 108 -13.52 12.75 9.17
CA SER A 108 -14.05 13.69 8.18
C SER A 108 -15.33 13.22 7.46
N GLY A 109 -15.72 11.95 7.63
CA GLY A 109 -16.78 11.33 6.84
C GLY A 109 -16.34 10.88 5.45
N TRP A 110 -15.06 11.06 5.08
CA TRP A 110 -14.48 10.66 3.80
C TRP A 110 -13.62 9.39 3.93
N PRO A 111 -13.73 8.39 3.02
CA PRO A 111 -14.62 8.33 1.86
C PRO A 111 -16.03 7.89 2.25
N ARG A 112 -17.03 8.35 1.49
CA ARG A 112 -18.44 7.95 1.67
C ARG A 112 -18.67 6.55 1.10
N THR A 113 -18.03 6.22 -0.02
CA THR A 113 -18.04 4.92 -0.68
C THR A 113 -16.64 4.47 -1.07
N LEU A 114 -16.43 3.16 -1.28
CA LEU A 114 -15.14 2.65 -1.77
C LEU A 114 -14.83 3.08 -3.22
N LEU A 115 -15.81 3.64 -3.95
CA LEU A 115 -15.61 4.12 -5.32
C LEU A 115 -15.28 5.62 -5.38
N ASP A 116 -15.27 6.30 -4.24
CA ASP A 116 -14.89 7.71 -4.19
C ASP A 116 -13.41 7.86 -4.54
N TRP A 117 -13.09 8.90 -5.29
CA TRP A 117 -11.74 9.20 -5.77
C TRP A 117 -10.91 9.90 -4.71
N ASP A 118 -9.68 9.46 -4.51
CA ASP A 118 -8.74 10.15 -3.62
C ASP A 118 -7.38 10.36 -4.32
N ILE A 119 -6.59 11.24 -3.73
CA ILE A 119 -5.17 11.40 -4.01
C ILE A 119 -4.43 10.46 -3.06
N LEU A 120 -3.94 9.35 -3.62
CA LEU A 120 -3.40 8.22 -2.85
C LEU A 120 -2.01 8.53 -2.30
N PHE A 121 -1.19 9.19 -3.11
CA PHE A 121 0.18 9.65 -2.84
C PHE A 121 0.49 10.82 -3.80
N LEU A 122 1.41 11.69 -3.42
CA LEU A 122 2.00 12.75 -4.24
C LEU A 122 3.34 12.34 -4.88
N LEU A 123 4.00 11.29 -4.35
CA LEU A 123 5.30 10.82 -4.83
C LEU A 123 5.20 9.69 -5.88
N PRO A 124 5.97 9.73 -6.99
CA PRO A 124 6.76 10.86 -7.50
C PRO A 124 5.91 11.92 -8.23
N LEU A 125 4.67 11.55 -8.59
CA LEU A 125 3.61 12.39 -9.12
C LEU A 125 2.34 12.09 -8.34
N PRO A 126 1.28 12.92 -8.38
CA PRO A 126 0.02 12.60 -7.72
C PRO A 126 -0.64 11.34 -8.32
N TRP A 127 -1.11 10.46 -7.45
CA TRP A 127 -1.75 9.19 -7.78
C TRP A 127 -3.25 9.36 -7.56
N TRP A 128 -4.01 9.30 -8.63
CA TRP A 128 -5.46 9.38 -8.56
C TRP A 128 -6.08 7.99 -8.69
N GLY A 129 -7.01 7.67 -7.79
CA GLY A 129 -7.78 6.44 -7.93
C GLY A 129 -8.95 6.33 -6.96
N PRO A 130 -9.95 5.49 -7.27
CA PRO A 130 -10.98 5.11 -6.32
C PRO A 130 -10.38 4.37 -5.12
N VAL A 131 -10.85 4.62 -3.90
CA VAL A 131 -10.31 4.03 -2.66
C VAL A 131 -10.28 2.49 -2.67
N LEU A 132 -11.18 1.84 -3.41
CA LEU A 132 -11.18 0.39 -3.59
C LEU A 132 -9.86 -0.12 -4.19
N ALA A 133 -9.20 0.65 -5.05
CA ALA A 133 -7.96 0.25 -5.71
C ALA A 133 -6.78 0.08 -4.72
N PRO A 134 -6.35 1.10 -3.94
CA PRO A 134 -5.29 0.94 -2.95
C PRO A 134 -5.68 -0.10 -1.88
N VAL A 135 -6.93 -0.13 -1.41
CA VAL A 135 -7.42 -1.14 -0.45
C VAL A 135 -7.25 -2.57 -1.00
N SER A 136 -7.51 -2.79 -2.29
CA SER A 136 -7.31 -4.10 -2.92
C SER A 136 -5.83 -4.50 -2.95
N ILE A 137 -4.93 -3.56 -3.25
CA ILE A 137 -3.47 -3.79 -3.20
C ILE A 137 -3.04 -4.09 -1.76
N ALA A 138 -3.53 -3.30 -0.79
CA ALA A 138 -3.24 -3.46 0.63
C ALA A 138 -3.64 -4.86 1.14
N LEU A 139 -4.78 -5.40 0.71
CA LEU A 139 -5.20 -6.76 1.04
C LEU A 139 -4.23 -7.83 0.49
N VAL A 140 -3.77 -7.67 -0.75
CA VAL A 140 -2.75 -8.56 -1.33
C VAL A 140 -1.43 -8.47 -0.55
N MET A 141 -1.02 -7.27 -0.15
CA MET A 141 0.18 -7.04 0.65
C MET A 141 0.08 -7.64 2.05
N ILE A 142 -1.06 -7.51 2.74
CA ILE A 142 -1.31 -8.15 4.03
C ILE A 142 -1.26 -9.67 3.90
N LEU A 143 -1.92 -10.23 2.88
CA LEU A 143 -1.93 -11.67 2.65
C LEU A 143 -0.52 -12.19 2.39
N TRP A 144 0.22 -11.55 1.49
CA TRP A 144 1.60 -11.91 1.22
C TRP A 144 2.50 -11.74 2.46
N GLY A 145 2.39 -10.61 3.18
CA GLY A 145 3.16 -10.33 4.38
C GLY A 145 2.89 -11.34 5.49
N THR A 146 1.64 -11.78 5.64
CA THR A 146 1.26 -12.84 6.58
C THR A 146 1.91 -14.17 6.20
N LEU A 147 1.84 -14.57 4.93
CA LEU A 147 2.50 -15.80 4.48
C LEU A 147 4.03 -15.72 4.61
N ALA A 148 4.62 -14.57 4.29
CA ALA A 148 6.06 -14.34 4.36
C ALA A 148 6.60 -14.39 5.79
N THR A 149 5.82 -13.96 6.79
CA THR A 149 6.23 -13.86 8.20
C THR A 149 5.81 -15.06 9.04
N GLN A 150 4.63 -15.61 8.81
CA GLN A 150 4.05 -16.68 9.65
C GLN A 150 4.35 -18.10 9.14
N SER A 151 4.83 -18.26 7.91
CA SER A 151 5.20 -19.57 7.41
C SER A 151 6.54 -20.05 8.03
N GLY A 152 6.57 -21.30 8.48
CA GLY A 152 7.81 -21.97 8.89
C GLY A 152 8.69 -22.36 7.69
N ASP A 153 9.82 -23.02 7.96
CA ASP A 153 10.89 -23.33 7.00
C ASP A 153 10.39 -24.01 5.69
N GLY A 154 9.26 -24.71 5.73
CA GLY A 154 8.63 -25.32 4.55
C GLY A 154 8.21 -24.32 3.46
N ALA A 155 7.98 -23.05 3.79
CA ALA A 155 7.70 -22.03 2.77
C ALA A 155 8.96 -21.44 2.14
N ASP A 156 10.15 -21.64 2.71
CA ASP A 156 11.41 -21.27 2.06
C ASP A 156 11.71 -22.21 0.86
N ASN A 157 11.14 -23.42 0.88
CA ASN A 157 11.12 -24.32 -0.27
C ASN A 157 10.23 -23.79 -1.41
N ALA A 158 9.10 -23.13 -1.10
CA ALA A 158 8.23 -22.53 -2.13
C ALA A 158 8.89 -21.34 -2.84
N THR A 159 9.75 -20.57 -2.15
CA THR A 159 10.57 -19.53 -2.79
C THR A 159 11.71 -20.08 -3.64
N SER A 160 12.11 -21.33 -3.40
CA SER A 160 13.14 -22.04 -4.18
C SER A 160 12.54 -22.92 -5.29
N ALA A 161 11.21 -23.01 -5.38
CA ALA A 161 10.53 -23.85 -6.35
C ALA A 161 10.67 -23.30 -7.79
N PRO A 162 10.64 -24.18 -8.81
CA PRO A 162 10.69 -23.77 -10.21
C PRO A 162 9.58 -22.76 -10.51
N GLY A 163 9.96 -21.61 -11.11
CA GLY A 163 9.01 -20.56 -11.46
C GLY A 163 8.89 -19.41 -10.46
N ALA A 164 9.44 -19.54 -9.24
CA ALA A 164 9.36 -18.47 -8.24
C ALA A 164 9.90 -17.12 -8.74
N ARG A 165 11.03 -17.11 -9.46
CA ARG A 165 11.58 -15.87 -10.07
C ARG A 165 10.61 -15.19 -11.04
N TRP A 166 9.81 -15.96 -11.77
CA TRP A 166 8.83 -15.44 -12.72
C TRP A 166 7.65 -14.81 -11.99
N THR A 167 7.21 -15.36 -10.87
CA THR A 167 6.16 -14.74 -10.05
C THR A 167 6.59 -13.37 -9.52
N TRP A 168 7.85 -13.23 -9.11
CA TRP A 168 8.40 -11.93 -8.73
C TRP A 168 8.50 -10.96 -9.91
N ALA A 169 8.92 -11.42 -11.09
CA ALA A 169 8.92 -10.60 -12.30
C ALA A 169 7.51 -10.13 -12.67
N LEU A 170 6.50 -11.03 -12.62
CA LEU A 170 5.10 -10.68 -12.83
C LEU A 170 4.61 -9.68 -11.79
N ALA A 171 4.94 -9.86 -10.52
CA ALA A 171 4.59 -8.89 -9.48
C ALA A 171 5.19 -7.50 -9.75
N CYS A 172 6.45 -7.42 -10.18
CA CYS A 172 7.08 -6.16 -10.57
C CYS A 172 6.36 -5.50 -11.75
N VAL A 173 5.99 -6.28 -12.78
CA VAL A 173 5.17 -5.77 -13.90
C VAL A 173 3.82 -5.26 -13.39
N GLY A 174 3.17 -6.00 -12.50
CA GLY A 174 1.92 -5.58 -11.88
C GLY A 174 2.05 -4.25 -11.12
N ILE A 175 3.12 -4.07 -10.34
CA ILE A 175 3.41 -2.81 -9.64
C ILE A 175 3.56 -1.67 -10.65
N VAL A 176 4.38 -1.85 -11.69
CA VAL A 176 4.59 -0.81 -12.72
C VAL A 176 3.28 -0.46 -13.44
N LEU A 177 2.45 -1.46 -13.76
CA LEU A 177 1.14 -1.22 -14.37
C LEU A 177 0.18 -0.50 -13.43
N ALA A 178 0.14 -0.85 -12.15
CA ALA A 178 -0.70 -0.17 -11.17
C ALA A 178 -0.27 1.29 -11.00
N LEU A 179 1.03 1.54 -10.86
CA LEU A 179 1.59 2.90 -10.83
C LEU A 179 1.20 3.68 -12.08
N ALA A 180 1.38 3.10 -13.26
CA ALA A 180 0.99 3.73 -14.52
C ALA A 180 -0.51 4.07 -14.55
N VAL A 181 -1.39 3.17 -14.07
CA VAL A 181 -2.84 3.44 -13.99
C VAL A 181 -3.14 4.63 -13.08
N PHE A 182 -2.49 4.73 -11.92
CA PHE A 182 -2.72 5.82 -10.97
C PHE A 182 -2.16 7.17 -11.43
N THR A 183 -1.08 7.17 -12.22
CA THR A 183 -0.36 8.39 -12.61
C THR A 183 -0.55 8.79 -14.06
N ILE A 184 -1.32 8.06 -14.88
CA ILE A 184 -1.36 8.32 -16.32
C ILE A 184 -1.87 9.72 -16.65
N ASP A 185 -2.89 10.19 -15.95
CA ASP A 185 -3.48 11.52 -16.19
C ASP A 185 -2.55 12.63 -15.69
N THR A 186 -1.88 12.45 -14.55
CA THR A 186 -0.87 13.40 -14.05
C THR A 186 0.39 13.42 -14.92
N TRP A 187 0.81 12.26 -15.43
CA TRP A 187 1.90 12.16 -16.40
C TRP A 187 1.60 12.90 -17.70
N ARG A 188 0.37 12.80 -18.21
CA ARG A 188 -0.06 13.55 -19.41
C ARG A 188 -0.04 15.06 -19.14
N ALA A 189 -0.59 15.49 -18.00
CA ALA A 189 -0.61 16.90 -17.60
C ALA A 189 0.78 17.49 -17.35
N LEU A 190 1.79 16.65 -17.09
CA LEU A 190 3.17 17.09 -16.95
C LEU A 190 3.70 17.82 -18.20
N LEU A 191 3.17 17.47 -19.39
CA LEU A 191 3.49 18.12 -20.66
C LEU A 191 3.01 19.58 -20.71
N ASP A 192 1.93 19.89 -20.00
CA ASP A 192 1.31 21.21 -19.93
C ASP A 192 1.85 22.06 -18.75
N GLY A 193 2.78 21.49 -17.97
CA GLY A 193 3.48 22.17 -16.88
C GLY A 193 3.00 21.78 -15.48
N ARG A 194 3.67 22.34 -14.46
CA ARG A 194 3.46 21.96 -13.05
C ARG A 194 2.06 22.33 -12.54
N ASP A 195 1.53 23.49 -12.95
CA ASP A 195 0.21 23.93 -12.50
C ASP A 195 -0.90 23.02 -13.06
N ALA A 196 -0.73 22.53 -14.29
CA ALA A 196 -1.65 21.55 -14.88
C ALA A 196 -1.70 20.26 -14.06
N VAL A 197 -0.55 19.76 -13.58
CA VAL A 197 -0.47 18.56 -12.72
C VAL A 197 -1.28 18.72 -11.43
N LEU A 198 -1.21 19.89 -10.79
CA LEU A 198 -1.93 20.18 -9.56
C LEU A 198 -3.45 20.29 -9.79
N GLN A 199 -3.86 20.68 -11.00
CA GLN A 199 -5.27 20.84 -11.37
C GLN A 199 -5.90 19.59 -12.00
N VAL A 200 -5.15 18.47 -12.10
CA VAL A 200 -5.67 17.23 -12.67
C VAL A 200 -6.83 16.69 -11.84
N LEU A 201 -7.96 16.44 -12.50
CA LEU A 201 -9.13 15.79 -11.93
C LEU A 201 -9.63 14.70 -12.90
N PRO A 202 -9.19 13.44 -12.74
CA PRO A 202 -9.52 12.38 -13.70
C PRO A 202 -11.00 12.02 -13.65
N ALA A 203 -11.63 11.85 -14.81
CA ALA A 203 -13.05 11.50 -14.90
C ALA A 203 -13.31 9.98 -14.88
N THR A 204 -12.31 9.16 -15.22
CA THR A 204 -12.47 7.71 -15.41
C THR A 204 -11.26 6.94 -14.90
N PHE A 205 -11.52 5.78 -14.29
CA PHE A 205 -10.47 4.87 -13.81
C PHE A 205 -10.41 3.62 -14.69
N ASN A 206 -9.20 3.22 -15.12
CA ASN A 206 -9.02 2.05 -15.99
C ASN A 206 -9.06 0.74 -15.19
N TRP A 207 -10.26 0.35 -14.77
CA TRP A 207 -10.51 -0.87 -14.00
C TRP A 207 -9.96 -2.15 -14.66
N PRO A 208 -10.16 -2.41 -15.97
CA PRO A 208 -9.62 -3.63 -16.58
C PRO A 208 -8.11 -3.74 -16.45
N LEU A 209 -7.37 -2.66 -16.71
CA LEU A 209 -5.91 -2.68 -16.58
C LEU A 209 -5.48 -2.79 -15.12
N PHE A 210 -6.20 -2.14 -14.21
CA PHE A 210 -5.97 -2.27 -12.77
C PHE A 210 -6.15 -3.71 -12.28
N TRP A 211 -7.20 -4.41 -12.69
CA TRP A 211 -7.40 -5.81 -12.30
C TRP A 211 -6.31 -6.73 -12.82
N VAL A 212 -5.83 -6.51 -14.05
CA VAL A 212 -4.66 -7.22 -14.58
C VAL A 212 -3.43 -6.95 -13.72
N ALA A 213 -3.17 -5.68 -13.39
CA ALA A 213 -2.06 -5.29 -12.52
C ALA A 213 -2.14 -5.98 -11.16
N LEU A 214 -3.32 -5.97 -10.52
CA LEU A 214 -3.55 -6.61 -9.22
C LEU A 214 -3.33 -8.12 -9.25
N LEU A 215 -3.82 -8.80 -10.30
CA LEU A 215 -3.60 -10.25 -10.48
C LEU A 215 -2.12 -10.59 -10.63
N LEU A 216 -1.38 -9.77 -11.38
CA LEU A 216 0.07 -9.91 -11.54
C LEU A 216 0.80 -9.70 -10.20
N MET A 217 0.41 -8.68 -9.42
CA MET A 217 0.92 -8.44 -8.07
C MET A 217 0.63 -9.60 -7.10
N ALA A 218 -0.52 -10.26 -7.24
CA ALA A 218 -0.90 -11.41 -6.41
C ALA A 218 -0.17 -12.71 -6.77
N SER A 219 0.57 -12.76 -7.89
CA SER A 219 1.21 -13.99 -8.37
C SER A 219 2.16 -14.67 -7.35
N PRO A 220 2.96 -13.98 -6.52
CA PRO A 220 3.79 -14.63 -5.51
C PRO A 220 2.96 -15.28 -4.40
N VAL A 221 1.81 -14.67 -4.04
CA VAL A 221 0.87 -15.22 -3.06
C VAL A 221 0.25 -16.51 -3.60
N LEU A 222 -0.27 -16.45 -4.83
CA LEU A 222 -0.91 -17.60 -5.48
C LEU A 222 0.06 -18.78 -5.59
N HIS A 223 1.32 -18.49 -5.95
CA HIS A 223 2.37 -19.48 -5.99
C HIS A 223 2.68 -20.07 -4.61
N GLN A 224 2.86 -19.23 -3.59
CA GLN A 224 3.10 -19.72 -2.23
C GLN A 224 1.97 -20.63 -1.75
N VAL A 225 0.71 -20.24 -1.95
CA VAL A 225 -0.46 -21.05 -1.56
C VAL A 225 -0.50 -22.37 -2.32
N ALA A 226 -0.18 -22.39 -3.61
CA ALA A 226 -0.15 -23.62 -4.41
C ALA A 226 0.93 -24.62 -3.96
N PHE A 227 2.04 -24.14 -3.39
CA PHE A 227 3.15 -24.96 -2.91
C PHE A 227 3.17 -25.14 -1.38
N LEU A 228 2.14 -24.65 -0.66
CA LEU A 228 2.00 -24.99 0.76
C LEU A 228 1.74 -26.49 0.87
N PRO A 229 2.53 -27.25 1.67
CA PRO A 229 2.24 -28.64 1.89
C PRO A 229 0.86 -28.75 2.53
N THR A 230 -0.12 -29.26 1.79
CA THR A 230 -1.40 -29.63 2.37
C THR A 230 -1.09 -30.61 3.50
N LYS A 231 -1.51 -30.29 4.73
CA LYS A 231 -1.53 -31.24 5.85
C LYS A 231 -2.52 -32.38 5.51
N LYS A 232 -2.17 -33.22 4.56
CA LYS A 232 -2.86 -34.47 4.20
C LYS A 232 -1.81 -35.57 4.03
N SER A 233 -1.04 -35.84 5.09
CA SER A 233 -0.18 -37.03 5.12
C SER A 233 -0.12 -37.75 6.47
N VAL A 234 -0.95 -37.37 7.46
CA VAL A 234 -0.98 -38.08 8.76
C VAL A 234 -1.91 -39.29 8.76
N PHE A 235 -2.86 -39.41 7.81
CA PHE A 235 -3.85 -40.51 7.81
C PHE A 235 -3.63 -41.59 6.74
N ARG A 236 -2.40 -41.75 6.23
CA ARG A 236 -2.05 -42.83 5.28
C ARG A 236 -1.06 -43.86 5.84
N ARG A 237 -0.84 -43.83 7.16
CA ARG A 237 -0.06 -44.82 7.92
C ARG A 237 -0.73 -45.14 9.25
N LEU A 238 -1.95 -45.63 9.19
CA LEU A 238 -2.58 -46.50 10.17
C LEU A 238 -3.41 -47.51 9.37
#